data_AF-L5LUE0-F1
#
_entry.id   AF-L5LUE0-F1
#
_cell.length_a   1.000
_cell.length_b   1.000
_cell.length_c   1.000
_cell.angle_alpha   90.00
_cell.angle_beta   90.00
_cell.angle_gamma   90.00
#
_symmetry.space_group_name_H-M   'P 1'
#
loop_
_entity.id
_entity.type
_entity.pdbx_description
1 polymer ?
#
loop_
_entity_poly.entity_id
_entity_poly.type
_entity_poly.pdbx_seq_one_letter_code
_entity_poly.pdbx_strand_id
1 'polypeptide(L)'
;MAYEKGYAFVHFETQEAADKAINKMNGMRPMTAQVFVGRCKSGKEQEAELEAKAKFTNVYIKNLGEGVDEESMKELFSQFGKTE
;
A
#
# COMPACT_ATOMS: atom_id res chain seq x y z
N MET A 1 -17.60 15.00 -16.60
CA MET A 1 -16.43 15.80 -16.22
C MET A 1 -15.36 14.83 -15.75
N ALA A 2 -14.21 14.80 -16.42
CA ALA A 2 -13.13 13.89 -16.04
C ALA A 2 -12.45 14.44 -14.78
N TYR A 3 -12.50 13.68 -13.68
CA TYR A 3 -11.70 13.97 -12.51
C TYR A 3 -10.26 13.65 -12.90
N GLU A 4 -9.44 14.68 -13.10
CA GLU A 4 -8.01 14.49 -13.32
C GLU A 4 -7.48 13.70 -12.12
N LYS A 5 -6.97 12.50 -12.40
CA LYS A 5 -6.38 11.64 -11.38
C LYS A 5 -5.21 12.46 -10.81
N GLY A 6 -5.31 12.91 -9.55
CA GLY A 6 -4.46 13.94 -8.95
C GLY A 6 -2.98 13.56 -8.79
N TYR A 7 -2.28 13.35 -9.91
CA TYR A 7 -0.87 13.05 -10.01
C TYR A 7 -0.24 13.88 -11.14
N ALA A 8 1.02 14.26 -10.96
CA ALA A 8 1.83 14.95 -11.95
C ALA A 8 3.24 14.36 -11.97
N PHE A 9 3.89 14.38 -13.13
CA PHE A 9 5.27 13.93 -13.30
C PHE A 9 6.16 15.14 -13.58
N VAL A 10 7.28 15.23 -12.86
CA VAL A 10 8.26 16.30 -13.02
C VAL A 10 9.58 15.69 -13.45
N HIS A 11 10.14 16.18 -14.55
CA HIS A 11 11.46 15.79 -15.01
C HIS A 11 12.50 16.80 -14.49
N PHE A 12 13.56 16.30 -13.87
CA PHE A 12 14.69 17.12 -13.43
C PHE A 12 15.91 16.81 -14.30
N GLU A 13 16.77 17.81 -14.49
CA GLU A 13 18.00 17.66 -15.27
C GLU A 13 19.01 16.72 -14.59
N THR A 14 19.05 16.70 -13.26
CA THR A 14 19.95 15.85 -12.48
C THR A 14 19.20 15.02 -11.45
N GLN A 15 19.70 13.82 -11.19
CA GLN A 15 19.17 12.93 -10.15
C GLN A 15 19.22 13.60 -8.76
N GLU A 16 20.29 14.34 -8.46
CA GLU A 16 20.45 15.04 -7.19
C GLU A 16 19.36 16.10 -6.97
N ALA A 17 18.98 16.84 -8.03
CA ALA A 17 17.87 17.79 -7.96
C ALA A 17 16.53 17.10 -7.69
N ALA A 18 16.28 15.94 -8.30
CA ALA A 18 15.09 15.14 -8.06
C ALA A 18 15.03 14.63 -6.61
N ASP A 19 16.14 14.09 -6.08
CA ASP A 19 16.19 13.60 -4.70
C ASP A 19 16.03 14.74 -3.69
N LYS A 20 16.60 15.93 -3.94
CA LYS A 20 16.37 17.13 -3.11
C LYS A 20 14.91 17.57 -3.11
N ALA A 21 14.24 17.53 -4.26
CA ALA A 21 12.83 17.86 -4.37
C ALA A 21 11.94 16.85 -3.62
N ILE A 22 12.22 15.55 -3.75
CA ILE A 22 11.51 14.49 -3.00
C ILE A 22 11.64 14.71 -1.49
N ASN A 23 12.87 14.89 -0.99
CA ASN A 23 13.10 15.07 0.45
C ASN A 23 12.41 16.31 1.02
N LYS A 24 12.30 17.39 0.23
CA LYS A 24 11.71 18.65 0.70
C LYS A 24 10.19 18.69 0.60
N MET A 25 9.62 18.06 -0.43
CA MET A 25 8.20 18.20 -0.77
C MET A 25 7.35 17.01 -0.35
N ASN A 26 7.94 15.83 -0.16
CA ASN A 26 7.21 14.65 0.28
C ASN A 26 6.69 14.82 1.71
N GLY A 27 5.37 14.68 1.91
CA GLY A 27 4.73 14.84 3.21
C GLY A 27 4.39 16.29 3.57
N MET A 28 4.66 17.26 2.69
CA MET A 28 4.22 18.64 2.90
C MET A 28 2.67 18.70 2.85
N ARG A 29 2.05 19.29 3.86
CA ARG A 29 0.59 19.53 3.93
C ARG A 29 0.28 21.01 3.75
N PRO A 30 0.10 21.50 2.52
CA PRO A 30 -0.65 22.72 2.32
C PRO A 30 -2.12 22.40 2.61
N MET A 31 -2.61 22.80 3.79
CA MET A 31 -4.00 23.01 4.28
C MET A 31 -5.17 22.13 3.76
N THR A 32 -5.21 21.75 2.48
CA THR A 32 -6.25 21.01 1.78
C THR A 32 -5.88 19.54 1.47
N ALA A 33 -4.60 19.17 1.35
CA ALA A 33 -4.20 17.78 1.11
C ALA A 33 -2.72 17.51 1.44
N GLN A 34 -2.40 16.28 1.84
CA GLN A 34 -1.01 15.83 1.99
C GLN A 34 -0.43 15.50 0.61
N VAL A 35 0.67 16.17 0.25
CA VAL A 35 1.36 15.91 -1.01
C VAL A 35 2.31 14.74 -0.81
N PHE A 36 2.21 13.75 -1.71
CA PHE A 36 3.18 12.67 -1.82
C PHE A 36 4.08 12.93 -3.02
N VAL A 37 5.39 12.96 -2.78
CA VAL A 37 6.40 13.11 -3.84
C VAL A 37 7.38 11.96 -3.70
N GLY A 38 7.59 11.22 -4.77
CA GLY A 38 8.48 10.07 -4.77
C GLY A 38 9.16 9.90 -6.12
N ARG A 39 10.09 8.94 -6.19
CA ARG A 39 10.71 8.56 -7.46
C ARG A 39 9.62 8.03 -8.40
N CYS A 40 9.68 8.45 -9.66
CA CYS A 40 8.76 7.99 -10.68
C CYS A 40 9.04 6.51 -11.00
N LYS A 41 8.28 5.61 -10.37
CA LYS A 41 8.33 4.19 -10.66
C LYS A 41 7.49 3.90 -11.90
N SER A 42 8.05 3.12 -12.82
CA SER A 42 7.26 2.59 -13.93
C SER A 42 6.12 1.72 -13.39
N GLY A 43 4.98 1.67 -14.09
CA GLY A 43 3.81 0.89 -13.65
C GLY A 43 4.15 -0.56 -13.29
N LYS A 44 5.07 -1.19 -14.04
CA LYS A 44 5.60 -2.54 -13.77
C LYS A 44 6.33 -2.67 -12.42
N GLU A 45 7.06 -1.63 -11.99
CA GLU A 45 7.78 -1.66 -10.72
C GLU A 45 6.84 -1.41 -9.53
N GLN A 46 5.81 -0.57 -9.74
CA GLN A 46 4.73 -0.42 -8.77
C GLN A 46 3.94 -1.71 -8.60
N GLU A 47 3.59 -2.37 -9.70
CA GLU A 47 2.87 -3.65 -9.69
C GLU A 47 3.70 -4.74 -9.01
N ALA A 48 4.99 -4.86 -9.34
CA ALA A 48 5.88 -5.82 -8.67
C ALA A 48 6.04 -5.57 -7.16
N GLU A 49 6.08 -4.32 -6.70
CA GLU A 49 6.12 -4.01 -5.26
C GLU A 49 4.78 -4.33 -4.58
N LEU A 50 3.66 -4.03 -5.26
CA LEU A 50 2.33 -4.38 -4.80
C LEU A 50 2.14 -5.89 -4.73
N GLU A 51 2.58 -6.64 -5.73
CA GLU A 51 2.55 -8.12 -5.74
C GLU A 51 3.47 -8.70 -4.66
N ALA A 52 4.67 -8.14 -4.45
CA ALA A 52 5.56 -8.56 -3.37
C ALA A 52 4.99 -8.28 -1.98
N LYS A 53 4.21 -7.20 -1.82
CA LYS A 53 3.47 -6.88 -0.59
C LYS A 53 2.15 -7.63 -0.46
N ALA A 54 1.54 -8.03 -1.58
CA ALA A 54 0.34 -8.84 -1.64
C ALA A 54 0.67 -10.31 -1.37
N LYS A 55 1.27 -10.58 -0.21
CA LYS A 55 1.19 -11.91 0.37
C LYS A 55 -0.25 -12.12 0.80
N PHE A 56 -1.03 -12.78 -0.04
CA PHE A 56 -2.41 -13.15 0.28
C PHE A 56 -2.40 -14.24 1.36
N THR A 57 -2.24 -13.85 2.63
CA THR A 57 -2.30 -14.74 3.79
C THR A 57 -3.64 -14.67 4.52
N ASN A 58 -4.54 -13.79 4.08
CA ASN A 58 -5.83 -13.57 4.73
C ASN A 58 -6.90 -14.45 4.08
N VAL A 59 -7.60 -15.23 4.91
CA VAL A 59 -8.71 -16.08 4.49
C VAL A 59 -10.01 -15.55 5.08
N TYR A 60 -11.04 -15.40 4.25
CA TYR A 60 -12.38 -15.01 4.69
C TYR A 60 -13.28 -16.23 4.75
N ILE A 61 -13.81 -16.51 5.93
CA ILE A 61 -14.72 -17.63 6.17
C ILE A 61 -16.10 -17.07 6.49
N LYS A 62 -17.13 -17.56 5.79
CA LYS A 62 -18.53 -17.18 6.00
C LYS A 62 -19.33 -18.40 6.43
N ASN A 63 -20.54 -18.17 6.94
CA ASN A 63 -21.45 -19.22 7.40
C ASN A 63 -20.95 -19.98 8.65
N LEU A 64 -20.42 -19.24 9.62
CA LEU A 64 -20.08 -19.79 10.93
C LEU A 64 -21.34 -19.93 11.78
N GLY A 65 -21.45 -21.02 12.55
CA GLY A 65 -22.52 -21.20 13.51
C GLY A 65 -22.37 -20.26 14.71
N GLU A 66 -23.47 -19.98 15.43
CA GLU A 66 -23.51 -19.03 16.56
C GLU A 66 -22.56 -19.38 17.73
N GLY A 67 -22.02 -20.60 17.77
CA GLY A 67 -21.08 -21.06 18.79
C GLY A 67 -19.61 -20.98 18.41
N VAL A 68 -19.25 -20.40 17.26
CA VAL A 68 -17.85 -20.32 16.83
C VAL A 68 -17.20 -19.06 17.40
N ASP A 69 -16.21 -19.26 18.26
CA ASP A 69 -15.40 -18.22 18.86
C ASP A 69 -14.01 -18.08 18.19
N GLU A 70 -13.31 -17.00 18.53
CA GLU A 70 -11.98 -16.69 17.98
C GLU A 70 -10.90 -17.68 18.44
N GLU A 71 -11.01 -18.23 19.65
CA GLU A 71 -10.04 -19.19 20.20
C GLU A 71 -10.11 -20.52 19.44
N SER A 72 -11.33 -21.05 19.27
CA SER A 72 -11.61 -22.23 18.45
C SER A 72 -11.12 -22.07 17.00
N MET A 73 -11.30 -20.88 16.41
CA MET A 73 -10.76 -20.55 15.09
C MET A 73 -9.23 -20.59 15.08
N LYS A 74 -8.57 -19.95 16.04
CA LYS A 74 -7.11 -19.94 16.15
C LYS A 74 -6.54 -21.33 16.35
N GLU A 75 -7.16 -22.17 17.17
CA GLU A 75 -6.74 -23.56 17.37
C GLU A 75 -6.88 -24.38 16.08
N LEU A 76 -8.00 -24.26 15.37
CA LEU A 76 -8.22 -24.96 14.09
C LEU A 76 -7.19 -24.56 13.02
N PHE A 77 -6.82 -23.28 12.96
CA PHE A 77 -5.85 -22.78 11.99
C PHE A 77 -4.39 -22.88 12.45
N SER A 78 -4.13 -23.15 13.73
CA SER A 78 -2.79 -23.33 14.27
C SER A 78 -2.02 -24.47 13.59
N GLN A 79 -2.70 -25.48 13.03
CA GLN A 79 -2.06 -26.57 12.29
C GLN A 79 -1.50 -26.12 10.92
N PHE A 80 -2.05 -25.04 10.34
CA PHE A 80 -1.65 -24.51 9.04
C PHE A 80 -0.60 -23.40 9.16
N GLY A 81 -0.30 -22.96 10.37
CA GLY A 81 0.71 -21.97 10.66
C GLY A 81 0.29 -21.03 11.79
N LYS A 82 1.15 -20.06 12.09
CA LYS A 82 0.83 -19.01 13.06
C LYS A 82 -0.14 -18.02 12.42
N THR A 83 -1.35 -17.92 12.94
CA THR A 83 -2.33 -16.89 12.58
C THR A 83 -2.12 -15.65 13.45
N GLU A 84 -2.07 -14.46 12.83
CA GLU A 84 -1.96 -13.15 13.50
C GLU A 84 -3.31 -12.41 13.54
#